data_AF-A0A358DCD4-F1
#
_entry.id   AF-A0A358DCD4-F1
#
_cell.length_a   1.000
_cell.length_b   1.000
_cell.length_c   1.000
_cell.angle_alpha   90.00
_cell.angle_beta   90.00
_cell.angle_gamma   90.00
#
_symmetry.space_group_name_H-M   'P 1'
#
loop_
_entity.id
_entity.type
_entity.pdbx_description
1 polymer ?
#
loop_
_entity_poly.entity_id
_entity_poly.type
_entity_poly.pdbx_seq_one_letter_code
_entity_poly.pdbx_strand_id
1 'polypeptide(L)'
;KVGVNSAAIARPGLVDEIADRFGAQVLVLSLDVKRSAAVDSGFVVTTHGGRTETTLDALAWAREAIDRGAGELLVNSIDADGTREGFDLELVSLMREISSVPVIASGGAGSVEHFAPAVHAGADAVLAASVFHSGQLTVGDVKSALAAENVEVRA
;
A
#
# COMPACT_ATOMS: atom_id res chain seq x y z
N LYS A 1 -2.84 0.99 15.59
CA LYS A 1 -1.77 0.60 14.65
C LYS A 1 -0.77 1.74 14.54
N VAL A 2 0.49 1.48 14.19
CA VAL A 2 1.55 2.47 13.91
C VAL A 2 2.11 2.18 12.51
N GLY A 3 2.29 3.23 11.71
CA GLY A 3 2.92 3.15 10.39
C GLY A 3 4.41 3.49 10.47
N VAL A 4 5.27 2.68 9.86
CA VAL A 4 6.70 2.95 9.74
C VAL A 4 7.16 2.82 8.30
N ASN A 5 7.97 3.77 7.81
CA ASN A 5 8.66 3.70 6.52
C ASN A 5 10.18 3.87 6.76
N SER A 6 10.67 5.11 6.69
CA SER A 6 12.11 5.41 6.68
C SER A 6 12.85 4.94 7.93
N ALA A 7 12.19 4.89 9.09
CA ALA A 7 12.76 4.37 10.32
C ALA A 7 13.01 2.85 10.26
N ALA A 8 12.10 2.09 9.63
CA ALA A 8 12.25 0.65 9.44
C ALA A 8 13.34 0.34 8.40
N ILE A 9 13.45 1.16 7.35
CA ILE A 9 14.54 1.05 6.36
C ILE A 9 15.90 1.32 7.02
N ALA A 10 16.02 2.39 7.81
CA ALA A 10 17.27 2.76 8.46
C ALA A 10 17.70 1.74 9.54
N ARG A 11 16.73 1.06 10.17
CA ARG A 11 16.97 0.07 11.21
C ARG A 11 15.90 -1.04 11.15
N PRO A 12 16.10 -2.09 10.32
CA PRO A 12 15.12 -3.16 10.15
C PRO A 12 14.71 -3.86 11.46
N GLY A 13 15.64 -3.94 12.42
CA GLY A 13 15.38 -4.44 13.78
C GLY A 13 14.24 -3.73 14.55
N LEU A 14 13.85 -2.53 14.14
CA LEU A 14 12.68 -1.83 14.69
C LEU A 14 11.38 -2.62 14.46
N VAL A 15 11.28 -3.33 13.34
CA VAL A 15 10.10 -4.15 13.00
C VAL A 15 9.99 -5.29 14.01
N ASP A 16 11.09 -6.00 14.23
CA ASP A 16 11.20 -7.11 15.20
C ASP A 16 10.81 -6.63 16.62
N GLU A 17 11.40 -5.51 17.08
CA GLU A 17 11.14 -4.93 18.41
C GLU A 17 9.66 -4.58 18.64
N ILE A 18 8.99 -4.02 17.63
CA ILE A 18 7.57 -3.67 17.73
C ILE A 18 6.71 -4.93 17.72
N ALA A 19 6.99 -5.86 16.80
CA ALA A 19 6.25 -7.11 16.66
C ALA A 19 6.35 -7.96 17.92
N ASP A 20 7.55 -8.13 18.49
CA ASP A 20 7.78 -8.88 19.72
C ASP A 20 7.06 -8.29 20.93
N ARG A 21 7.01 -6.95 21.02
CA ARG A 21 6.46 -6.27 22.19
C ARG A 21 4.94 -6.16 22.17
N PHE A 22 4.35 -5.95 21.00
CA PHE A 22 2.95 -5.55 20.83
C PHE A 22 2.14 -6.45 19.89
N GLY A 23 2.80 -7.38 19.18
CA GLY A 23 2.21 -8.25 18.17
C GLY A 23 2.18 -7.62 16.78
N ALA A 24 2.34 -8.43 15.74
CA ALA A 24 2.42 -7.97 14.34
C ALA A 24 1.24 -7.09 13.92
N GLN A 25 0.02 -7.37 14.42
CA GLN A 25 -1.21 -6.68 14.06
C GLN A 25 -1.21 -5.16 14.36
N VAL A 26 -0.28 -4.67 15.19
CA VAL A 26 -0.17 -3.23 15.46
C VAL A 26 0.70 -2.50 14.43
N LEU A 27 1.52 -3.20 13.66
CA LEU A 27 2.53 -2.61 12.80
C LEU A 27 2.11 -2.63 11.33
N VAL A 28 2.08 -1.45 10.73
CA VAL A 28 1.89 -1.26 9.28
C VAL A 28 3.21 -0.81 8.69
N LEU A 29 3.72 -1.56 7.72
CA LEU A 29 4.84 -1.11 6.91
C LEU A 29 4.31 -0.18 5.82
N SER A 30 4.69 1.09 5.87
CA SER A 30 4.35 2.05 4.82
C SER A 30 5.45 2.02 3.76
N LEU A 31 5.07 1.72 2.52
CA LEU A 31 5.93 1.59 1.36
C LEU A 31 5.59 2.70 0.37
N ASP A 32 6.49 3.66 0.20
CA ASP A 32 6.43 4.61 -0.90
C ASP A 32 7.23 4.03 -2.07
N VAL A 33 6.54 3.54 -3.10
CA VAL A 33 7.13 2.74 -4.17
C VAL A 33 7.09 3.49 -5.50
N LYS A 34 8.18 3.41 -6.25
CA LYS A 34 8.32 4.03 -7.57
C LYS A 34 8.88 3.05 -8.59
N ARG A 35 8.48 3.15 -9.84
CA ARG A 35 9.04 2.36 -10.95
C ARG A 35 10.51 2.74 -11.17
N SER A 36 11.37 1.74 -11.25
CA SER A 36 12.79 1.91 -11.51
C SER A 36 13.41 0.64 -12.08
N ALA A 37 14.08 0.78 -13.24
CA ALA A 37 14.85 -0.31 -13.85
C ALA A 37 16.16 -0.64 -13.12
N ALA A 38 16.45 0.05 -12.01
CA ALA A 38 17.66 -0.16 -11.21
C ALA A 38 17.57 -1.36 -10.25
N VAL A 39 16.39 -1.98 -10.11
CA VAL A 39 16.12 -3.13 -9.24
C VAL A 39 15.32 -4.19 -10.00
N ASP A 40 15.48 -5.45 -9.60
CA ASP A 40 15.00 -6.60 -10.37
C ASP A 40 13.47 -6.64 -10.54
N SER A 41 12.71 -6.24 -9.52
CA SER A 41 11.24 -6.18 -9.61
C SER A 41 10.73 -5.04 -10.50
N GLY A 42 11.59 -4.07 -10.85
CA GLY A 42 11.17 -2.82 -11.48
C GLY A 42 10.56 -1.80 -10.51
N PHE A 43 10.55 -2.07 -9.20
CA PHE A 43 9.95 -1.20 -8.18
C PHE A 43 10.92 -0.92 -7.03
N VAL A 44 11.29 0.33 -6.84
CA VAL A 44 12.21 0.79 -5.79
C VAL A 44 11.46 1.42 -4.63
N VAL A 45 11.94 1.20 -3.40
CA VAL A 45 11.44 1.91 -2.22
C VAL A 45 12.03 3.31 -2.17
N THR A 46 11.20 4.26 -1.78
CA THR A 46 11.58 5.66 -1.57
C THR A 46 11.37 6.07 -0.12
N THR A 47 12.08 7.12 0.29
CA THR A 47 11.99 7.73 1.62
C THR A 47 11.68 9.21 1.51
N HIS A 48 11.45 9.86 2.66
CA HIS A 48 11.15 11.29 2.73
C HIS A 48 9.91 11.68 1.89
N GLY A 49 8.89 10.80 1.88
CA GLY A 49 7.65 10.97 1.14
C GLY A 49 7.85 10.96 -0.37
N GLY A 50 8.48 9.91 -0.91
CA GLY A 50 8.69 9.76 -2.36
C GLY A 50 9.90 10.50 -2.93
N ARG A 51 10.60 11.33 -2.14
CA ARG A 51 11.61 12.28 -2.67
C ARG A 51 12.99 11.69 -2.84
N THR A 52 13.31 10.63 -2.12
CA THR A 52 14.64 10.03 -2.13
C THR A 52 14.52 8.54 -2.46
N GLU A 53 14.96 8.16 -3.65
CA GLU A 53 15.09 6.77 -4.06
C GLU A 53 16.16 6.07 -3.21
N THR A 54 15.87 4.84 -2.79
CA THR A 54 16.83 3.97 -2.14
C THR A 54 17.42 2.99 -3.16
N THR A 55 18.21 2.01 -2.71
CA THR A 55 18.62 0.87 -3.52
C THR A 55 17.80 -0.39 -3.20
N LEU A 56 16.74 -0.25 -2.39
CA LEU A 56 15.93 -1.38 -1.96
C LEU A 56 14.88 -1.70 -3.01
N ASP A 57 14.88 -2.95 -3.45
CA ASP A 57 13.79 -3.54 -4.19
C ASP A 57 12.55 -3.63 -3.29
N ALA A 58 11.42 -3.10 -3.75
CA ALA A 58 10.22 -2.97 -2.95
C ALA A 58 9.59 -4.32 -2.58
N LEU A 59 9.64 -5.30 -3.48
CA LEU A 59 9.09 -6.62 -3.23
C LEU A 59 9.99 -7.39 -2.26
N ALA A 60 11.31 -7.31 -2.43
CA ALA A 60 12.25 -7.94 -1.49
C ALA A 60 12.14 -7.33 -0.08
N TRP A 61 12.06 -6.00 0.01
CA TRP A 61 11.90 -5.32 1.30
C TRP A 61 10.57 -5.65 1.97
N ALA A 62 9.47 -5.71 1.21
CA ALA A 62 8.18 -6.13 1.75
C ALA A 62 8.21 -7.55 2.32
N ARG A 63 8.84 -8.51 1.62
CA ARG A 63 9.03 -9.88 2.13
C ARG A 63 9.83 -9.88 3.44
N GLU A 64 10.97 -9.21 3.46
CA GLU A 64 11.81 -9.13 4.67
C GLU A 64 11.05 -8.52 5.85
N ALA A 65 10.30 -7.44 5.62
CA ALA A 65 9.54 -6.79 6.67
C ALA A 65 8.39 -7.68 7.20
N ILE A 66 7.73 -8.46 6.34
CA ILE A 66 6.75 -9.47 6.77
C ILE A 66 7.43 -10.53 7.64
N ASP A 67 8.58 -11.05 7.22
CA ASP A 67 9.34 -12.06 7.97
C ASP A 67 9.79 -11.56 9.35
N ARG A 68 10.04 -10.25 9.46
CA ARG A 68 10.34 -9.55 10.72
C ARG A 68 9.12 -9.23 11.59
N GLY A 69 7.91 -9.43 11.08
CA GLY A 69 6.66 -9.25 11.84
C GLY A 69 5.84 -8.01 11.51
N ALA A 70 5.99 -7.41 10.32
CA ALA A 70 5.02 -6.44 9.83
C ALA A 70 3.65 -7.13 9.64
N GLY A 71 2.58 -6.58 10.20
CA GLY A 71 1.25 -7.18 10.16
C GLY A 71 0.33 -6.68 9.06
N GLU A 72 0.76 -5.67 8.29
CA GLU A 72 0.01 -5.08 7.19
C GLU A 72 0.96 -4.26 6.30
N LEU A 73 0.73 -4.27 4.99
CA LEU A 73 1.45 -3.44 4.03
C LEU A 73 0.57 -2.29 3.57
N LEU A 74 1.03 -1.04 3.74
CA LEU A 74 0.45 0.12 3.09
C LEU A 74 1.31 0.47 1.87
N VAL A 75 0.83 0.09 0.69
CA VAL A 75 1.55 0.20 -0.58
C VAL A 75 1.08 1.44 -1.32
N ASN A 76 1.93 2.47 -1.35
CA ASN A 76 1.67 3.73 -2.02
C ASN A 76 2.47 3.83 -3.32
N SER A 77 1.80 3.91 -4.46
CA SER A 77 2.46 4.16 -5.76
C SER A 77 2.73 5.64 -5.94
N ILE A 78 4.00 6.04 -5.96
CA ILE A 78 4.43 7.42 -6.19
C ILE A 78 4.12 7.88 -7.61
N ASP A 79 4.17 6.96 -8.59
CA ASP A 79 3.89 7.27 -9.99
C ASP A 79 2.38 7.49 -10.24
N ALA A 80 1.52 6.79 -9.48
CA ALA A 80 0.07 6.99 -9.55
C ALA A 80 -0.42 8.15 -8.68
N ASP A 81 0.31 8.51 -7.62
CA ASP A 81 -0.16 9.51 -6.66
C ASP A 81 -0.41 10.88 -7.29
N GLY A 82 -1.52 11.52 -6.91
CA GLY A 82 -1.97 12.79 -7.47
C GLY A 82 -2.51 12.77 -8.91
N THR A 83 -2.32 11.69 -9.68
CA THR A 83 -2.77 11.61 -11.09
C THR A 83 -4.29 11.57 -11.22
N ARG A 84 -4.98 10.92 -10.27
CA ARG A 84 -6.42 10.61 -10.30
C ARG A 84 -6.82 9.65 -11.43
N GLU A 85 -5.88 8.90 -12.01
CA GLU A 85 -6.12 7.96 -13.11
C GLU A 85 -6.29 6.49 -12.65
N GLY A 86 -6.37 6.26 -11.34
CA GLY A 86 -6.54 4.94 -10.73
C GLY A 86 -5.33 4.46 -9.95
N PHE A 87 -5.48 3.33 -9.26
CA PHE A 87 -4.39 2.68 -8.52
C PHE A 87 -3.42 1.96 -9.46
N ASP A 88 -2.18 1.76 -9.03
CA ASP A 88 -1.20 0.93 -9.75
C ASP A 88 -1.51 -0.56 -9.57
N LEU A 89 -2.33 -1.12 -10.47
CA LEU A 89 -2.82 -2.51 -10.37
C LEU A 89 -1.71 -3.55 -10.50
N GLU A 90 -0.65 -3.26 -11.26
CA GLU A 90 0.52 -4.14 -11.38
C GLU A 90 1.24 -4.24 -10.04
N LEU A 91 1.53 -3.09 -9.42
CA LEU A 91 2.16 -3.04 -8.11
C LEU A 91 1.32 -3.76 -7.05
N VAL A 92 -0.01 -3.55 -7.04
CA VAL A 92 -0.92 -4.24 -6.12
C VAL A 92 -0.87 -5.75 -6.32
N SER A 93 -0.94 -6.22 -7.56
CA SER A 93 -0.91 -7.66 -7.88
C SER A 93 0.40 -8.30 -7.42
N LEU A 94 1.53 -7.67 -7.73
CA LEU A 94 2.86 -8.14 -7.32
C LEU A 94 3.02 -8.18 -5.80
N MET A 95 2.54 -7.15 -5.09
CA MET A 95 2.57 -7.13 -3.63
C MET A 95 1.68 -8.20 -3.02
N ARG A 96 0.50 -8.45 -3.61
CA ARG A 96 -0.39 -9.52 -3.16
C ARG A 96 0.26 -10.90 -3.32
N GLU A 97 0.93 -11.16 -4.44
CA GLU A 97 1.58 -12.46 -4.71
C GLU A 97 2.63 -12.82 -3.65
N ILE A 98 3.33 -11.83 -3.11
CA ILE A 98 4.39 -12.05 -2.13
C ILE A 98 3.91 -11.98 -0.68
N SER A 99 2.75 -11.37 -0.43
CA SER A 99 2.32 -11.03 0.92
C SER A 99 1.54 -12.17 1.58
N SER A 100 1.82 -12.44 2.85
CA SER A 100 1.01 -13.27 3.74
C SER A 100 0.09 -12.43 4.66
N VAL A 101 0.25 -11.11 4.65
CA VAL A 101 -0.49 -10.14 5.47
C VAL A 101 -1.37 -9.24 4.58
N PRO A 102 -2.34 -8.51 5.16
CA PRO A 102 -3.20 -7.63 4.38
C PRO A 102 -2.41 -6.54 3.61
N VAL A 103 -2.85 -6.27 2.38
CA VAL A 103 -2.30 -5.24 1.49
C VAL A 103 -3.31 -4.10 1.33
N ILE A 104 -2.89 -2.88 1.67
CA ILE A 104 -3.64 -1.65 1.45
C ILE A 104 -3.08 -0.96 0.21
N ALA A 105 -3.89 -0.81 -0.84
CA ALA A 105 -3.52 -0.04 -2.03
C ALA A 105 -3.74 1.47 -1.78
N SER A 106 -2.76 2.30 -2.16
CA SER A 106 -2.79 3.76 -2.02
C SER A 106 -2.17 4.44 -3.24
N GLY A 107 -2.64 5.65 -3.53
CA GLY A 107 -2.18 6.50 -4.63
C GLY A 107 -3.04 6.38 -5.89
N GLY A 108 -3.46 7.53 -6.44
CA GLY A 108 -4.06 7.62 -7.78
C GLY A 108 -5.59 7.49 -7.89
N ALA A 109 -6.32 7.16 -6.83
CA ALA A 109 -7.79 7.15 -6.86
C ALA A 109 -8.38 8.51 -7.28
N GLY A 110 -9.40 8.47 -8.15
CA GLY A 110 -9.99 9.66 -8.80
C GLY A 110 -11.50 9.57 -9.01
N SER A 111 -12.02 8.37 -9.24
CA SER A 111 -13.44 8.08 -9.36
C SER A 111 -13.79 6.73 -8.70
N VAL A 112 -15.09 6.41 -8.57
CA VAL A 112 -15.54 5.18 -7.91
C VAL A 112 -15.12 3.91 -8.66
N GLU A 113 -14.97 4.01 -9.97
CA GLU A 113 -14.56 2.94 -10.88
C GLU A 113 -13.12 2.48 -10.62
N HIS A 114 -12.31 3.29 -9.92
CA HIS A 114 -10.92 2.93 -9.61
C HIS A 114 -10.81 1.94 -8.45
N PHE A 115 -11.83 1.80 -7.60
CA PHE A 115 -11.72 1.04 -6.35
C PHE A 115 -11.88 -0.47 -6.54
N ALA A 116 -12.88 -0.93 -7.31
CA ALA A 116 -13.10 -2.36 -7.53
C ALA A 116 -11.91 -3.04 -8.24
N PRO A 117 -11.29 -2.46 -9.29
CA PRO A 117 -10.11 -3.03 -9.92
C PRO A 117 -8.95 -3.27 -8.95
N ALA A 118 -8.72 -2.37 -7.99
CA ALA A 118 -7.66 -2.53 -6.98
C ALA A 118 -7.94 -3.72 -6.03
N VAL A 119 -9.20 -3.90 -5.62
CA VAL A 119 -9.62 -5.07 -4.82
C VAL A 119 -9.46 -6.35 -5.62
N HIS A 120 -9.88 -6.37 -6.89
CA HIS A 120 -9.73 -7.54 -7.76
C HIS A 120 -8.25 -7.87 -8.08
N ALA A 121 -7.38 -6.86 -8.12
CA ALA A 121 -5.92 -7.05 -8.21
C ALA A 121 -5.31 -7.65 -6.93
N GLY A 122 -6.08 -7.72 -5.84
CA GLY A 122 -5.68 -8.40 -4.61
C GLY A 122 -5.49 -7.50 -3.40
N ALA A 123 -5.86 -6.22 -3.47
CA ALA A 123 -5.86 -5.36 -2.29
C ALA A 123 -6.94 -5.81 -1.28
N ASP A 124 -6.55 -6.00 -0.02
CA ASP A 124 -7.47 -6.28 1.09
C ASP A 124 -8.17 -5.00 1.56
N ALA A 125 -7.57 -3.84 1.31
CA ALA A 125 -8.16 -2.53 1.54
C ALA A 125 -7.63 -1.49 0.54
N VAL A 126 -8.37 -0.39 0.42
CA VAL A 126 -8.08 0.72 -0.49
C VAL A 126 -8.08 2.02 0.30
N LEU A 127 -7.06 2.86 0.09
CA LEU A 127 -6.91 4.14 0.75
C LEU A 127 -6.93 5.25 -0.31
N ALA A 128 -7.83 6.22 -0.11
CA ALA A 128 -7.87 7.45 -0.88
C ALA A 128 -8.03 8.64 0.07
N ALA A 129 -7.43 9.78 -0.27
CA ALA A 129 -7.46 10.98 0.57
C ALA A 129 -8.09 12.18 -0.16
N SER A 130 -7.51 12.58 -1.30
CA SER A 130 -7.88 13.81 -2.00
C SER A 130 -9.35 13.84 -2.45
N VAL A 131 -9.86 12.73 -2.98
CA VAL A 131 -11.26 12.59 -3.44
C VAL A 131 -12.29 12.72 -2.32
N PHE A 132 -11.93 12.36 -1.08
CA PHE A 132 -12.82 12.50 0.07
C PHE A 132 -12.69 13.90 0.71
N HIS A 133 -11.47 14.43 0.84
CA HIS A 133 -11.26 15.76 1.39
C HIS A 133 -11.87 16.87 0.53
N SER A 134 -11.89 16.69 -0.79
CA SER A 134 -12.53 17.63 -1.72
C SER A 134 -14.06 17.50 -1.78
N GLY A 135 -14.63 16.45 -1.18
CA GLY A 135 -16.05 16.11 -1.30
C GLY A 135 -16.44 15.61 -2.70
N GLN A 136 -15.48 15.25 -3.55
CA GLN A 136 -15.75 14.70 -4.89
C GLN A 136 -16.44 13.33 -4.79
N LEU A 137 -16.02 12.52 -3.82
CA LEU A 137 -16.63 11.23 -3.50
C LEU A 137 -16.91 11.17 -2.00
N THR A 138 -17.85 10.33 -1.61
CA THR A 138 -18.04 9.90 -0.22
C THR A 138 -17.63 8.44 -0.06
N VAL A 139 -17.39 8.02 1.19
CA VAL A 139 -17.20 6.59 1.50
C VAL A 139 -18.45 5.77 1.11
N GLY A 140 -19.64 6.37 1.15
CA GLY A 140 -20.88 5.71 0.73
C GLY A 140 -20.93 5.42 -0.78
N ASP A 141 -20.43 6.34 -1.61
CA ASP A 141 -20.36 6.16 -3.06
C ASP A 141 -19.43 4.98 -3.41
N VAL A 142 -18.26 4.94 -2.77
CA VAL A 142 -17.28 3.86 -2.97
C VAL A 142 -17.83 2.52 -2.49
N LYS A 143 -18.47 2.47 -1.32
CA LYS A 143 -19.11 1.24 -0.82
C LYS A 143 -20.19 0.74 -1.79
N SER A 144 -21.00 1.64 -2.35
CA SER A 144 -22.06 1.28 -3.29
C SER A 144 -21.49 0.71 -4.59
N ALA A 145 -20.41 1.32 -5.11
CA ALA A 145 -19.72 0.81 -6.29
C ALA A 145 -19.08 -0.56 -6.06
N LEU A 146 -18.41 -0.75 -4.92
CA LEU A 146 -17.82 -2.05 -4.54
C LEU A 146 -18.91 -3.13 -4.37
N ALA A 147 -20.03 -2.80 -3.73
CA ALA A 147 -21.14 -3.73 -3.58
C ALA A 147 -21.77 -4.12 -4.93
N ALA A 148 -21.83 -3.20 -5.90
CA ALA A 148 -22.31 -3.50 -7.26
C ALA A 148 -21.40 -4.49 -8.00
N GLU A 149 -20.12 -4.52 -7.66
CA GLU A 149 -19.11 -5.49 -8.17
C GLU A 149 -19.01 -6.75 -7.29
N ASN A 150 -19.97 -6.99 -6.40
CA ASN A 150 -20.01 -8.13 -5.48
C ASN A 150 -18.83 -8.20 -4.49
N VAL A 151 -18.20 -7.07 -4.18
CA VAL A 151 -17.22 -6.97 -3.10
C VAL A 151 -17.95 -6.79 -1.77
N GLU A 152 -17.65 -7.65 -0.79
CA GLU A 152 -18.21 -7.51 0.56
C GLU A 152 -17.67 -6.24 1.22
N VAL A 153 -18.59 -5.34 1.59
CA VAL A 153 -18.27 -4.11 2.29
C VAL A 153 -19.07 -4.05 3.59
N ARG A 154 -18.46 -3.48 4.63
CA ARG A 154 -19.15 -3.30 5.90
C ARG A 154 -20.35 -2.38 5.73
N ALA A 155 -21.49 -2.74 6.34
CA ALA A 155 -22.61 -1.83 6.56
C ALA A 155 -22.14 -0.55 7.27
#